data_AF-A0A942QWX4-F1
#
_entry.id   AF-A0A942QWX4-F1
#
_cell.length_a   1.000
_cell.length_b   1.000
_cell.length_c   1.000
_cell.angle_alpha   90.00
_cell.angle_beta   90.00
_cell.angle_gamma   90.00
#
_symmetry.space_group_name_H-M   'P 1'
#
loop_
_entity.id
_entity.type
_entity.pdbx_description
1 polymer ?
#
loop_
_entity_poly.entity_id
_entity_poly.type
_entity_poly.pdbx_seq_one_letter_code
_entity_poly.pdbx_strand_id
1 'polypeptide(L)'
;MAGSRSTKLETEKRVFTIQGWIISGVPDYLILKNCEQQFDVKRRQAKNLLKKAYESWHKEEESSIAQKRALRIAELKQDARSLKESYKGTPQGLAVINRIKKEINKLEGLYPDRVTVLKGDKESPLILTNSTDSEEREKRIAQLVAKALKK
;
A
#
# COMPACT_ATOMS: atom_id res chain seq x y z
N MET A 1 20.93 -9.49 40.36
CA MET A 1 21.80 -9.35 39.17
C MET A 1 21.33 -8.15 38.37
N ALA A 2 22.03 -7.01 38.45
CA ALA A 2 21.72 -5.85 37.63
C ALA A 2 21.97 -6.23 36.16
N GLY A 3 20.88 -6.30 35.38
CA GLY A 3 20.91 -6.82 34.01
C GLY A 3 21.86 -6.02 33.13
N SER A 4 22.86 -6.69 32.57
CA SER A 4 23.69 -6.13 31.51
C SER A 4 22.77 -5.61 30.40
N ARG A 5 23.01 -4.38 29.95
CA ARG A 5 22.30 -3.86 28.77
C ARG A 5 22.70 -4.74 27.59
N SER A 6 21.72 -5.28 26.88
CA SER A 6 21.96 -5.97 25.61
C SER A 6 22.77 -5.06 24.70
N THR A 7 23.67 -5.65 23.94
CA THR A 7 24.43 -4.90 22.94
C THR A 7 23.46 -4.33 21.88
N LYS A 8 23.86 -3.25 21.20
CA LYS A 8 23.04 -2.67 20.13
C LYS A 8 22.67 -3.72 19.07
N LEU A 9 23.66 -4.53 18.70
CA LEU A 9 23.56 -5.59 17.70
C LEU A 9 22.56 -6.70 18.10
N GLU A 10 22.58 -7.14 19.37
CA GLU A 10 21.59 -8.10 19.87
C GLU A 10 20.17 -7.51 19.87
N THR A 11 20.05 -6.22 20.18
CA THR A 11 18.77 -5.54 20.21
C THR A 11 18.16 -5.47 18.81
N GLU A 12 18.97 -5.19 17.79
CA GLU A 12 18.55 -5.19 16.39
C GLU A 12 18.11 -6.58 15.91
N LYS A 13 18.87 -7.65 16.24
CA LYS A 13 18.47 -9.03 15.91
C LYS A 13 17.12 -9.42 16.52
N ARG A 14 16.87 -9.01 17.77
CA ARG A 14 15.58 -9.24 18.45
C ARG A 14 14.45 -8.49 17.77
N VAL A 15 14.68 -7.22 17.41
CA VAL A 15 13.69 -6.40 16.68
C VAL A 15 13.35 -7.03 15.33
N PHE A 16 14.35 -7.51 14.58
CA PHE A 16 14.14 -8.19 13.29
C PHE A 16 13.31 -9.48 13.44
N THR A 17 13.57 -10.26 14.49
CA THR A 17 12.79 -11.47 14.79
C THR A 17 11.33 -11.12 15.08
N ILE A 18 11.10 -10.05 15.84
CA ILE A 18 9.75 -9.56 16.17
C ILE A 18 9.03 -9.03 14.93
N GLN A 19 9.71 -8.32 14.03
CA GLN A 19 9.16 -7.90 12.75
C GLN A 19 8.68 -9.10 11.92
N GLY A 20 9.45 -10.19 11.89
CA GLY A 20 9.04 -11.45 11.26
C GLY A 20 7.72 -12.00 11.80
N TRP A 21 7.49 -11.91 13.11
CA TRP A 21 6.21 -12.31 13.73
C TRP A 21 5.05 -11.37 13.39
N ILE A 22 5.30 -10.06 13.34
CA ILE A 22 4.30 -9.06 12.93
C ILE A 22 3.86 -9.34 11.48
N ILE A 23 4.81 -9.57 10.57
CA ILE A 23 4.53 -9.90 9.15
C ILE A 23 3.77 -11.23 9.03
N SER A 24 4.06 -12.19 9.90
CA SER A 24 3.36 -13.48 9.94
C SER A 24 1.95 -13.39 10.57
N GLY A 25 1.51 -12.20 11.01
CA GLY A 25 0.19 -11.99 11.59
C GLY A 25 0.02 -12.56 13.00
N VAL A 26 1.12 -12.77 13.73
CA VAL A 26 1.05 -13.25 15.12
C VAL A 26 0.44 -12.14 15.99
N PRO A 27 -0.56 -12.43 16.84
CA PRO A 27 -1.18 -11.39 17.65
C PRO A 27 -0.24 -10.89 18.77
N ASP A 28 -0.32 -9.59 19.07
CA ASP A 28 0.60 -8.87 19.99
C ASP A 28 0.78 -9.54 21.36
N TYR A 29 -0.29 -10.08 21.94
CA TYR A 29 -0.21 -10.74 23.25
C TYR A 29 0.71 -11.96 23.22
N LEU A 30 0.74 -12.67 22.09
CA LEU A 30 1.52 -13.88 21.86
C LEU A 30 2.96 -13.53 21.49
N ILE A 31 3.16 -12.45 20.71
CA ILE A 31 4.49 -11.87 20.49
C ILE A 31 5.16 -11.51 21.80
N LEU A 32 4.44 -10.85 22.71
CA LEU A 32 4.99 -10.48 24.01
C LEU A 32 5.37 -11.72 24.84
N LYS A 33 4.57 -12.79 24.80
CA LYS A 33 4.89 -14.05 25.47
C LYS A 33 6.11 -14.73 24.85
N ASN A 34 6.22 -14.73 23.52
CA ASN A 34 7.37 -15.26 22.79
C ASN A 34 8.64 -14.47 23.10
N CYS A 35 8.56 -13.15 23.24
CA CYS A 35 9.69 -12.32 23.65
C CYS A 35 10.19 -12.70 25.05
N GLU A 36 9.28 -12.88 26.01
CA GLU A 36 9.61 -13.27 27.38
C GLU A 36 10.30 -14.64 27.41
N GLN A 37 9.80 -15.60 26.63
CA GLN A 37 10.34 -16.96 26.58
C GLN A 37 11.66 -17.07 25.81
N GLN A 38 11.79 -16.41 24.66
CA GLN A 38 12.93 -16.57 23.76
C GLN A 38 14.11 -15.65 24.11
N PHE A 39 13.85 -14.46 24.64
CA PHE A 39 14.88 -13.47 24.91
C PHE A 39 15.19 -13.28 26.40
N ASP A 40 14.49 -14.02 27.27
CA ASP A 40 14.59 -13.93 28.74
C ASP A 40 14.49 -12.47 29.24
N VAL A 41 13.48 -11.76 28.73
CA VAL A 41 13.23 -10.35 29.05
C VAL A 41 11.94 -10.18 29.83
N LYS A 42 11.89 -9.15 30.69
CA LYS A 42 10.66 -8.80 31.41
C LYS A 42 9.61 -8.21 30.47
N ARG A 43 8.33 -8.34 30.80
CA ARG A 43 7.18 -7.75 30.05
C ARG A 43 7.40 -6.31 29.57
N ARG A 44 7.98 -5.46 30.44
CA ARG A 44 8.28 -4.06 30.12
C ARG A 44 9.29 -3.94 28.96
N GLN A 45 10.33 -4.77 28.97
CA GLN A 45 11.33 -4.80 27.91
C GLN A 45 10.75 -5.39 26.61
N ALA A 46 9.92 -6.43 26.71
CA ALA A 46 9.20 -6.99 25.57
C ALA A 46 8.31 -5.92 24.88
N LYS A 47 7.55 -5.13 25.66
CA LYS A 47 6.77 -4.00 25.14
C LYS A 47 7.64 -2.96 24.44
N ASN A 48 8.81 -2.64 24.99
CA ASN A 48 9.75 -1.70 24.37
C ASN A 48 10.32 -2.25 23.05
N LEU A 49 10.62 -3.54 22.98
CA LEU A 49 11.10 -4.18 21.75
C LEU A 49 10.00 -4.22 20.69
N LEU A 50 8.76 -4.54 21.08
CA LEU A 50 7.61 -4.51 20.19
C LEU A 50 7.38 -3.10 19.62
N LYS A 51 7.41 -2.07 20.48
CA LYS A 51 7.29 -0.68 20.06
C LYS A 51 8.38 -0.30 19.06
N LYS A 52 9.64 -0.68 19.33
CA LYS A 52 10.75 -0.45 18.40
C LYS A 52 10.58 -1.17 17.07
N ALA A 53 10.04 -2.39 17.08
CA ALA A 53 9.76 -3.14 15.86
C ALA A 53 8.71 -2.43 14.99
N TYR A 54 7.62 -1.95 15.61
CA TYR A 54 6.63 -1.14 14.90
C TYR A 54 7.20 0.19 14.41
N GLU A 55 7.96 0.93 15.23
CA GLU A 55 8.56 2.21 14.82
C GLU A 55 9.58 2.03 13.67
N SER A 56 10.41 0.99 13.72
CA SER A 56 11.38 0.67 12.66
C SER A 56 10.65 0.25 11.39
N TRP A 57 9.65 -0.62 11.52
CA TRP A 57 8.86 -1.08 10.40
C TRP A 57 8.11 0.07 9.73
N HIS A 58 7.49 0.97 10.51
CA HIS A 58 6.76 2.10 9.98
C HIS A 58 7.67 3.13 9.31
N LYS A 59 8.88 3.36 9.85
CA LYS A 59 9.91 4.19 9.20
C LYS A 59 10.42 3.61 7.88
N GLU A 60 10.48 2.28 7.75
CA GLU A 60 10.85 1.60 6.50
C GLU A 60 9.66 1.51 5.52
N GLU A 61 8.44 1.38 6.04
CA GLU A 61 7.19 1.33 5.26
C GLU A 61 6.80 2.71 4.69
N GLU A 62 7.17 3.78 5.40
CA GLU A 62 7.34 5.15 4.89
C GLU A 62 8.47 5.27 3.84
N SER A 63 8.83 4.17 3.17
CA SER A 63 9.38 4.27 1.84
C SER A 63 8.44 5.13 1.01
N SER A 64 8.90 6.35 0.74
CA SER A 64 8.18 7.35 -0.05
C SER A 64 7.61 6.66 -1.29
N ILE A 65 6.43 7.07 -1.73
CA ILE A 65 5.83 6.59 -3.00
C ILE A 65 6.89 6.65 -4.13
N ALA A 66 7.83 7.60 -4.08
CA ALA A 66 8.97 7.69 -4.97
C ALA A 66 9.93 6.48 -4.89
N GLN A 67 10.25 5.98 -3.70
CA GLN A 67 11.09 4.79 -3.52
C GLN A 67 10.41 3.53 -4.02
N LYS A 68 9.10 3.37 -3.73
CA LYS A 68 8.30 2.24 -4.25
C LYS A 68 8.23 2.27 -5.79
N ARG A 69 8.06 3.45 -6.38
CA ARG A 69 8.15 3.65 -7.85
C ARG A 69 9.54 3.28 -8.39
N ALA A 70 10.61 3.75 -7.75
CA ALA A 70 11.98 3.47 -8.18
C ALA A 70 12.31 1.97 -8.14
N LEU A 71 11.92 1.26 -7.08
CA LEU A 71 12.09 -0.18 -6.95
C LEU A 71 11.32 -0.91 -8.04
N ARG A 72 10.05 -0.53 -8.28
CA ARG A 72 9.23 -1.15 -9.32
C ARG A 72 9.80 -0.92 -10.73
N ILE A 73 10.33 0.26 -11.00
CA ILE A 73 11.03 0.56 -12.26
C ILE A 73 12.27 -0.33 -12.41
N ALA A 74 13.03 -0.54 -11.34
CA ALA A 74 14.21 -1.40 -11.36
C ALA A 74 13.86 -2.87 -11.64
N GLU A 75 12.81 -3.39 -11.02
CA GLU A 75 12.26 -4.73 -11.30
C GLU A 75 11.83 -4.86 -12.77
N LEU A 76 11.04 -3.93 -13.28
CA LEU A 76 10.58 -3.94 -14.67
C LEU A 76 11.75 -3.87 -15.67
N LYS A 77 12.80 -3.10 -15.36
CA LYS A 77 14.05 -3.06 -16.14
C LYS A 77 14.81 -4.39 -16.08
N GLN A 78 14.72 -5.12 -14.96
CA GLN A 78 15.29 -6.45 -14.84
C GLN A 78 14.49 -7.47 -15.66
N ASP A 79 13.16 -7.45 -15.56
CA ASP A 79 12.25 -8.33 -16.31
C ASP A 79 12.44 -8.20 -17.83
N ALA A 80 12.64 -6.96 -18.31
CA ALA A 80 12.95 -6.71 -19.72
C ALA A 80 14.28 -7.34 -20.16
N ARG A 81 15.28 -7.41 -19.27
CA ARG A 81 16.60 -8.00 -19.54
C ARG A 81 16.60 -9.52 -19.41
N SER A 82 15.85 -10.05 -18.45
CA SER A 82 15.76 -11.49 -18.15
C SER A 82 14.81 -12.26 -19.08
N LEU A 83 14.26 -11.61 -20.12
CA LEU A 83 13.49 -12.30 -21.14
C LEU A 83 14.34 -13.43 -21.76
N LYS A 84 13.78 -14.63 -21.90
CA LYS A 84 14.49 -15.78 -22.50
C LYS A 84 14.91 -15.44 -23.93
N GLU A 85 16.12 -15.87 -24.31
CA GLU A 85 16.70 -15.57 -25.63
C GLU A 85 15.81 -16.03 -26.79
N SER A 86 15.11 -17.15 -26.62
CA SER A 86 14.16 -17.70 -27.61
C SER A 86 13.00 -16.77 -27.96
N TYR A 87 12.66 -15.84 -27.07
CA TYR A 87 11.59 -14.87 -27.29
C TYR A 87 12.13 -13.48 -27.62
N LYS A 88 13.42 -13.21 -27.42
CA LYS A 88 14.03 -11.93 -27.82
C LYS A 88 14.01 -11.81 -29.35
N GLY A 89 13.66 -10.63 -29.84
CA GLY A 89 13.52 -10.37 -31.29
C GLY A 89 12.26 -10.92 -31.94
N THR A 90 11.50 -11.82 -31.28
CA THR A 90 10.18 -12.24 -31.78
C THR A 90 9.15 -11.12 -31.63
N PRO A 91 8.11 -11.06 -32.49
CA PRO A 91 7.02 -10.09 -32.32
C PRO A 91 6.35 -10.16 -30.95
N GLN A 92 6.23 -11.37 -30.40
CA GLN A 92 5.65 -11.60 -29.08
C GLN A 92 6.54 -11.04 -27.96
N GLY A 93 7.85 -11.30 -28.00
CA GLY A 93 8.79 -10.75 -27.03
C GLY A 93 8.91 -9.22 -27.10
N LEU A 94 8.91 -8.65 -28.32
CA LEU A 94 8.90 -7.20 -28.52
C LEU A 94 7.62 -6.56 -27.98
N ALA A 95 6.46 -7.21 -28.12
CA ALA A 95 5.20 -6.72 -27.55
C ALA A 95 5.24 -6.68 -26.00
N VAL A 96 5.83 -7.70 -25.37
CA VAL A 96 6.02 -7.75 -23.91
C VAL A 96 6.98 -6.64 -23.46
N ILE A 97 8.13 -6.49 -24.13
CA ILE A 97 9.10 -5.41 -23.83
C ILE A 97 8.43 -4.03 -23.98
N ASN A 98 7.65 -3.81 -25.03
CA ASN A 98 6.94 -2.56 -25.23
C ASN A 98 5.88 -2.29 -24.16
N ARG A 99 5.20 -3.33 -23.66
CA ARG A 99 4.26 -3.21 -22.52
C ARG A 99 5.00 -2.81 -21.25
N ILE A 100 6.14 -3.45 -20.96
CA ILE A 100 6.99 -3.12 -19.81
C ILE A 100 7.49 -1.67 -19.89
N LYS A 101 7.99 -1.24 -21.06
CA LYS A 101 8.44 0.14 -21.29
C LYS A 101 7.32 1.17 -21.09
N LYS A 102 6.11 0.89 -21.57
CA LYS A 102 4.95 1.76 -21.33
C LYS A 102 4.62 1.87 -19.85
N GLU A 103 4.76 0.79 -19.10
CA GLU A 103 4.52 0.80 -17.65
C GLU A 103 5.59 1.60 -16.90
N ILE A 104 6.86 1.47 -17.29
CA ILE A 104 7.95 2.32 -16.77
C ILE A 104 7.64 3.81 -17.04
N ASN A 105 7.25 4.17 -18.25
CA ASN A 105 6.93 5.56 -18.60
C ASN A 105 5.76 6.14 -17.78
N LYS A 106 4.76 5.33 -17.43
CA LYS A 106 3.68 5.75 -16.52
C LYS A 106 4.20 6.00 -15.11
N LEU A 107 5.06 5.12 -14.60
CA LEU A 107 5.64 5.25 -13.26
C LEU A 107 6.61 6.44 -13.16
N GLU A 108 7.29 6.78 -14.25
CA GLU A 108 8.16 7.95 -14.39
C GLU A 108 7.38 9.26 -14.62
N GLY A 109 6.07 9.19 -14.88
CA GLY A 109 5.23 10.38 -15.10
C GLY A 109 5.49 11.09 -16.43
N LEU A 110 6.06 10.39 -17.43
CA LEU A 110 6.34 10.94 -18.76
C LEU A 110 5.06 11.22 -19.57
N TYR A 111 3.96 10.56 -19.23
CA TYR A 111 2.66 10.81 -19.84
C TYR A 111 1.84 11.79 -19.00
N PRO A 112 1.17 12.78 -19.61
CA PRO A 112 0.25 13.63 -18.88
C PRO A 112 -0.88 12.78 -18.30
N ASP A 113 -1.29 13.10 -17.08
CA ASP A 113 -2.41 12.41 -16.43
C ASP A 113 -3.66 12.53 -17.31
N ARG A 114 -4.34 11.40 -17.51
CA ARG A 114 -5.55 11.36 -18.32
C ARG A 114 -6.69 12.05 -17.56
N VAL A 115 -6.91 13.33 -17.85
CA VAL A 115 -8.08 14.05 -17.35
C VAL A 115 -9.32 13.53 -18.07
N THR A 116 -10.15 12.79 -17.35
CA THR A 116 -11.45 12.35 -17.84
C THR A 116 -12.49 13.39 -17.43
N VAL A 117 -12.95 14.18 -18.40
CA VAL A 117 -14.03 15.14 -18.18
C VAL A 117 -15.35 14.39 -18.35
N LEU A 118 -16.07 14.17 -17.25
CA LEU A 118 -17.45 13.70 -17.28
C LEU A 118 -18.33 14.83 -17.80
N LYS A 119 -18.73 14.77 -19.08
CA LYS A 119 -19.78 15.63 -19.63
C LYS A 119 -21.12 14.94 -19.40
N GLY A 120 -22.06 15.62 -18.73
CA GLY A 120 -23.45 15.15 -18.67
C GLY A 120 -24.09 15.25 -20.06
N ASP A 121 -24.93 14.28 -20.40
CA ASP A 121 -25.73 14.33 -21.63
C ASP A 121 -26.74 15.48 -21.57
N LYS A 122 -27.11 16.02 -22.73
CA LYS A 122 -28.08 17.14 -22.85
C LYS A 122 -29.44 16.80 -22.25
N GLU A 123 -29.80 15.50 -22.21
CA GLU A 123 -31.05 15.00 -21.64
C GLU A 123 -30.91 14.54 -20.17
N SER A 124 -29.69 14.48 -19.62
CA SER A 124 -29.43 14.06 -18.23
C SER A 124 -28.15 14.71 -17.68
N PRO A 125 -28.18 16.01 -17.35
CA PRO A 125 -27.00 16.69 -16.82
C PRO A 125 -26.59 16.09 -15.47
N LEU A 126 -25.31 15.78 -15.32
CA LEU A 126 -24.70 15.40 -14.05
C LEU A 126 -24.60 16.65 -13.17
N ILE A 127 -25.56 16.82 -12.27
CA ILE A 127 -25.54 17.87 -11.27
C ILE A 127 -24.57 17.45 -10.16
N LEU A 128 -23.33 17.93 -10.22
CA LEU A 128 -22.37 17.83 -9.12
C LEU A 128 -22.75 18.86 -8.06
N THR A 129 -23.78 18.56 -7.27
CA THR A 129 -24.11 19.35 -6.09
C THR A 129 -23.08 19.03 -5.00
N ASN A 130 -22.23 20.00 -4.67
CA ASN A 130 -21.59 20.01 -3.37
C ASN A 130 -22.71 19.92 -2.32
N SER A 131 -22.58 18.98 -1.40
CA SER A 131 -23.64 18.43 -0.55
C SER A 131 -24.17 19.36 0.54
N THR A 132 -24.30 20.67 0.28
CA THR A 132 -24.65 21.67 1.30
C THR A 132 -26.09 22.16 1.27
N ASP A 133 -26.89 21.89 0.23
CA ASP A 133 -28.31 22.31 0.21
C ASP A 133 -29.26 21.15 0.51
N SER A 134 -29.57 21.02 1.81
CA SER A 134 -30.46 19.99 2.39
C SER A 134 -31.89 20.04 1.82
N GLU A 135 -32.39 21.24 1.52
CA GLU A 135 -33.81 21.46 1.20
C GLU A 135 -34.21 20.95 -0.19
N GLU A 136 -33.31 21.03 -1.16
CA GLU A 136 -33.58 20.54 -2.52
C GLU A 136 -33.55 19.01 -2.59
N ARG A 137 -32.72 18.38 -1.75
CA ARG A 137 -32.62 16.92 -1.65
C ARG A 137 -33.91 16.30 -1.10
N GLU A 138 -34.48 16.90 -0.06
CA GLU A 138 -35.72 16.42 0.56
C GLU A 138 -36.93 16.50 -0.38
N LYS A 139 -37.06 17.62 -1.11
CA LYS A 139 -38.11 17.78 -2.13
C LYS A 139 -38.00 16.72 -3.23
N ARG A 140 -36.78 16.34 -3.62
CA ARG A 140 -36.54 15.34 -4.67
C ARG A 140 -36.76 13.91 -4.19
N ILE A 141 -36.39 13.59 -2.95
CA ILE A 141 -36.72 12.31 -2.32
C ILE A 141 -38.25 12.14 -2.24
N ALA A 142 -38.97 13.19 -1.82
CA ALA A 142 -40.43 13.16 -1.78
C ALA A 142 -41.05 12.93 -3.17
N GLN A 143 -40.53 13.57 -4.22
CA GLN A 143 -40.98 13.36 -5.60
C GLN A 143 -40.70 11.94 -6.12
N LEU A 144 -39.54 11.37 -5.81
CA LEU A 144 -39.18 10.00 -6.22
C LEU A 144 -40.01 8.96 -5.49
N VAL A 145 -40.29 9.14 -4.20
CA VAL A 145 -41.17 8.27 -3.41
C VAL A 145 -42.61 8.36 -3.90
N ALA A 146 -43.12 9.56 -4.22
CA ALA A 146 -44.46 9.73 -4.78
C ALA A 146 -44.62 9.08 -6.16
N LYS A 147 -43.56 9.08 -6.98
CA LYS A 147 -43.54 8.41 -8.29
C LYS A 147 -43.48 6.88 -8.15
N ALA A 148 -42.80 6.37 -7.13
CA ALA A 148 -42.73 4.93 -6.84
C ALA A 148 -44.05 4.37 -6.28
N LEU A 149 -44.81 5.17 -5.52
CA LEU A 149 -46.13 4.78 -4.97
C LEU A 149 -47.28 4.88 -5.97
N LYS A 150 -47.10 5.57 -7.09
CA LYS A 150 -48.09 5.66 -8.20
C LYS A 150 -47.95 4.55 -9.23
N LYS A 151 -47.08 3.57 -8.99
CA LYS A 151 -46.83 2.41 -9.85
C LYS A 151 -47.22 1.15 -9.10
#